data_AF-A0A1G3FGH9-F1
#
_entry.id   AF-A0A1G3FGH9-F1
#
_cell.length_a   1.000
_cell.length_b   1.000
_cell.length_c   1.000
_cell.angle_alpha   90.00
_cell.angle_beta   90.00
_cell.angle_gamma   90.00
#
_symmetry.space_group_name_H-M   'P 1'
#
loop_
_entity.id
_entity.type
_entity.pdbx_description
1 polymer ?
#
loop_
_entity_poly.entity_id
_entity_poly.type
_entity_poly.pdbx_seq_one_letter_code
_entity_poly.pdbx_strand_id
1 'polypeptide(L)'
;MFPTVIGAGLCLCAILVFLSVGAPRDEAVAPPSPRPTLLSLLRLALPVLILIGYYLAVEPLGFLLSGIALIFATALGLGGRPAGSALLAIGMTIAIHSVFSGLLRVPLPEGILSLPW
;
A
#
# COMPACT_ATOMS: atom_id res chain seq x y z
N MET A 1 11.36 18.49 8.80
CA MET A 1 10.02 18.26 8.21
C MET A 1 9.76 16.78 7.93
N PHE A 2 10.69 16.07 7.27
CA PHE A 2 10.57 14.62 7.05
C PHE A 2 10.36 13.79 8.35
N PRO A 3 11.12 14.00 9.44
CA PRO A 3 10.90 13.25 10.68
C PRO A 3 9.57 13.60 11.36
N THR A 4 9.12 14.85 11.23
CA THR A 4 7.88 15.35 11.83
C THR A 4 6.66 14.70 11.20
N VAL A 5 6.65 14.50 9.87
CA VAL A 5 5.55 13.82 9.16
C VAL A 5 5.53 12.32 9.46
N ILE A 6 6.70 11.67 9.50
CA ILE A 6 6.80 10.27 9.93
C ILE A 6 6.31 10.13 11.38
N GLY A 7 6.75 11.02 12.27
CA GLY A 7 6.33 11.06 13.66
C GLY A 7 4.82 11.27 13.81
N ALA A 8 4.23 12.19 13.06
CA ALA A 8 2.79 12.43 13.06
C ALA A 8 2.00 11.20 12.54
N GLY A 9 2.47 10.56 11.47
CA GLY A 9 1.86 9.33 10.96
C GLY A 9 1.93 8.18 11.96
N LEU A 10 3.07 8.00 12.64
CA LEU A 10 3.22 7.01 13.71
C LEU A 10 2.32 7.32 14.91
N CYS A 11 2.22 8.59 15.34
CA CYS A 11 1.32 8.99 16.42
C CYS A 11 -0.14 8.73 16.06
N LEU A 12 -0.56 9.06 14.84
CA LEU A 12 -1.90 8.78 14.36
C LEU A 12 -2.19 7.27 14.35
N CYS A 13 -1.28 6.46 13.81
CA CYS A 13 -1.39 5.00 13.86
C CYS A 13 -1.51 4.49 15.30
N ALA A 14 -0.70 5.00 16.23
CA ALA A 14 -0.75 4.61 17.64
C ALA A 14 -2.10 4.94 18.28
N ILE A 15 -2.67 6.12 17.99
CA ILE A 15 -4.00 6.52 18.45
C ILE A 15 -5.07 5.58 17.87
N LEU A 16 -5.04 5.31 16.56
CA LEU A 16 -6.01 4.42 15.91
C LEU A 16 -5.93 2.98 16.46
N VAL A 17 -4.72 2.47 16.73
CA VAL A 17 -4.52 1.16 17.37
C VAL A 17 -5.05 1.18 18.80
N PHE A 18 -4.75 2.22 19.58
CA PHE A 18 -5.25 2.35 20.94
C PHE A 18 -6.78 2.35 20.99
N LEU A 19 -7.43 3.02 20.04
CA LEU A 19 -8.89 3.03 19.89
C LEU A 19 -9.45 1.69 19.39
N SER A 20 -8.68 0.89 18.65
CA SER A 20 -9.12 -0.41 18.12
C SER A 20 -8.93 -1.59 19.09
N VAL A 21 -8.29 -1.40 20.24
CA VAL A 21 -8.08 -2.43 21.28
C VAL A 21 -9.38 -3.08 21.77
N GLY A 22 -10.51 -2.36 21.69
CA GLY A 22 -11.83 -2.88 22.09
C GLY A 22 -12.65 -3.54 20.98
N ALA A 23 -12.15 -3.59 19.74
CA ALA A 23 -12.89 -4.21 18.65
C ALA A 23 -12.93 -5.74 18.84
N PRO A 24 -14.10 -6.40 18.70
CA PRO A 24 -14.18 -7.85 18.75
C PRO A 24 -13.31 -8.41 17.63
N ARG A 25 -12.20 -9.02 18.03
CA ARG A 25 -11.30 -9.73 17.13
C ARG A 25 -11.88 -11.12 17.02
N ASP A 26 -12.39 -11.48 15.85
CA ASP A 26 -12.70 -12.86 15.50
C ASP A 26 -11.37 -13.64 15.45
N GLU A 27 -10.80 -13.95 16.61
CA GLU A 27 -9.68 -14.86 16.74
C GLU A 27 -10.23 -16.28 16.60
N ALA A 28 -10.62 -16.62 15.38
CA ALA A 28 -10.76 -18.01 15.00
C ALA A 28 -9.38 -18.64 15.14
N VAL A 29 -9.15 -19.36 16.25
CA VAL A 29 -7.97 -20.21 16.45
C VAL A 29 -7.88 -21.12 15.24
N ALA A 30 -6.96 -20.79 14.33
CA ALA A 30 -6.78 -21.55 13.12
C ALA A 30 -6.33 -22.96 13.52
N PRO A 31 -6.99 -24.03 13.04
CA PRO A 31 -6.51 -25.38 13.29
C PRO A 31 -5.07 -25.51 12.75
N PRO A 32 -4.21 -26.35 13.35
CA PRO A 32 -2.83 -26.53 12.91
C PRO A 32 -2.84 -26.80 11.39
N SER A 33 -2.29 -25.85 10.64
CA SER A 33 -2.41 -25.82 9.19
C SER A 33 -1.81 -27.09 8.58
N PRO A 34 -2.56 -27.82 7.73
CA PRO A 34 -1.99 -28.89 6.91
C PRO A 34 -0.82 -28.35 6.07
N ARG A 35 0.13 -29.23 5.74
CA ARG A 35 1.36 -28.97 4.96
C ARG A 35 1.29 -27.76 4.02
N PRO A 36 2.36 -26.94 3.94
CA PRO A 36 2.37 -25.73 3.13
C PRO A 36 1.91 -26.06 1.70
N THR A 37 0.70 -25.62 1.38
CA THR A 37 0.12 -25.81 0.05
C THR A 37 0.78 -24.80 -0.88
N LEU A 38 0.90 -25.10 -2.18
CA LEU A 38 1.39 -24.13 -3.18
C LEU A 38 0.71 -22.77 -3.08
N LEU A 39 -0.58 -22.75 -2.72
CA LEU A 39 -1.34 -21.53 -2.45
C LEU A 39 -0.81 -20.71 -1.26
N SER A 40 -0.32 -21.37 -0.20
CA SER A 40 0.30 -20.68 0.94
C SER A 40 1.66 -20.08 0.59
N LEU A 41 2.47 -20.81 -0.19
CA LEU A 41 3.72 -20.25 -0.74
C LEU A 41 3.43 -19.08 -1.70
N LEU A 42 2.40 -19.20 -2.53
CA LEU A 42 2.02 -18.13 -3.46
C LEU A 42 1.54 -16.88 -2.72
N ARG A 43 0.74 -17.02 -1.65
CA ARG A 43 0.34 -15.90 -0.78
C ARG A 43 1.53 -15.24 -0.09
N LEU A 44 2.53 -16.04 0.30
CA LEU A 44 3.77 -15.52 0.88
C LEU A 44 4.65 -14.79 -0.15
N ALA A 45 4.67 -15.28 -1.39
CA ALA A 45 5.39 -14.67 -2.50
C ALA A 45 4.67 -13.46 -3.12
N LEU A 46 3.35 -13.34 -2.90
CA LEU A 46 2.51 -12.30 -3.49
C LEU A 46 3.01 -10.87 -3.23
N PRO A 47 3.40 -10.46 -2.01
CA PRO A 47 3.89 -9.11 -1.76
C PRO A 47 5.20 -8.83 -2.49
N VAL A 48 6.09 -9.83 -2.55
CA VAL A 48 7.37 -9.74 -3.26
C VAL A 48 7.13 -9.58 -4.75
N LEU A 49 6.22 -10.37 -5.32
CA LEU A 49 5.87 -10.31 -6.73
C LEU A 49 5.21 -8.96 -7.09
N ILE A 50 4.32 -8.46 -6.25
CA ILE A 50 3.70 -7.12 -6.40
C ILE A 50 4.78 -6.03 -6.39
N LEU A 51 5.78 -6.13 -5.50
CA LEU A 51 6.85 -5.15 -5.40
C LEU A 51 7.77 -5.18 -6.61
N ILE A 52 8.11 -6.37 -7.12
CA ILE A 52 8.85 -6.54 -8.38
C ILE A 52 8.05 -5.95 -9.54
N GLY A 53 6.74 -6.21 -9.59
CA GLY A 53 5.84 -5.62 -10.59
C GLY A 53 5.83 -4.09 -10.55
N TYR A 54 5.80 -3.49 -9.36
CA TYR A 54 5.92 -2.05 -9.18
C TYR A 54 7.26 -1.51 -9.67
N TYR A 55 8.37 -2.17 -9.36
CA TYR A 55 9.70 -1.76 -9.83
C TYR A 55 9.79 -1.71 -11.36
N LEU A 56 9.19 -2.69 -12.05
CA LEU A 56 9.15 -2.68 -13.52
C LEU A 56 8.14 -1.66 -14.07
N ALA A 57 7.02 -1.43 -13.38
CA ALA A 57 5.94 -0.58 -13.86
C ALA A 57 6.16 0.92 -13.58
N VAL A 58 6.89 1.28 -12.51
CA VAL A 58 7.08 2.67 -12.10
C VAL A 58 7.82 3.50 -13.16
N GLU A 59 8.74 2.88 -13.88
CA GLU A 59 9.57 3.54 -14.90
C GLU A 59 8.74 3.96 -16.13
N PRO A 60 7.91 3.09 -16.74
CA PRO A 60 7.02 3.49 -17.84
C PRO A 60 5.72 4.20 -17.38
N LEU A 61 5.04 3.73 -16.33
CA LEU A 61 3.71 4.23 -15.96
C LEU A 61 3.74 5.47 -15.05
N GLY A 62 4.87 5.74 -14.42
CA GLY A 62 5.00 6.84 -13.46
C GLY A 62 4.43 6.49 -12.09
N PHE A 63 4.71 7.34 -11.11
CA PHE A 63 4.42 7.07 -9.70
C PHE A 63 2.91 6.95 -9.41
N LEU A 64 2.07 7.74 -10.09
CA LEU A 64 0.64 7.78 -9.79
C LEU A 64 -0.07 6.48 -10.18
N LEU A 65 0.11 6.01 -11.42
CA LEU A 65 -0.50 4.77 -11.89
C LEU A 65 0.10 3.54 -11.20
N SER A 66 1.43 3.48 -11.09
CA SER A 66 2.12 2.35 -10.45
C SER A 66 1.81 2.28 -8.95
N GLY A 67 1.72 3.42 -8.26
CA GLY A 67 1.36 3.52 -6.85
C GLY A 67 -0.08 3.07 -6.58
N ILE A 68 -1.04 3.49 -7.43
CA ILE A 68 -2.43 3.03 -7.32
C ILE A 68 -2.48 1.51 -7.54
N ALA A 69 -1.83 1.00 -8.58
CA ALA A 69 -1.80 -0.43 -8.88
C ALA A 69 -1.17 -1.25 -7.74
N LEU A 70 -0.06 -0.78 -7.17
CA LEU A 70 0.63 -1.41 -6.05
C LEU A 70 -0.27 -1.52 -4.82
N ILE A 71 -0.87 -0.40 -4.39
CA ILE A 71 -1.71 -0.37 -3.18
C ILE A 71 -3.00 -1.16 -3.41
N PHE A 72 -3.58 -1.05 -4.60
CA PHE A 72 -4.78 -1.80 -4.97
C PHE A 72 -4.54 -3.31 -4.98
N ALA A 73 -3.47 -3.78 -5.64
CA ALA A 73 -3.09 -5.19 -5.68
C ALA A 73 -2.79 -5.75 -4.29
N THR A 74 -2.14 -4.94 -3.44
CA THR A 74 -1.86 -5.31 -2.06
C THR A 74 -3.16 -5.43 -1.25
N ALA A 75 -4.05 -4.43 -1.33
CA ALA A 75 -5.32 -4.43 -0.61
C ALA A 75 -6.24 -5.59 -1.04
N LEU A 76 -6.25 -5.93 -2.33
CA LEU A 76 -6.93 -7.13 -2.86
C LEU A 76 -6.28 -8.42 -2.38
N GLY A 77 -4.94 -8.49 -2.36
CA GLY A 77 -4.19 -9.64 -1.86
C GLY A 77 -4.44 -9.97 -0.39
N LEU A 78 -4.74 -8.95 0.42
CA LEU A 78 -5.16 -9.11 1.82
C LEU A 78 -6.66 -9.46 1.99
N GLY A 79 -7.43 -9.59 0.90
CA GLY A 79 -8.86 -9.91 0.95
C GLY A 79 -9.78 -8.70 1.13
N GLY A 80 -9.30 -7.48 0.86
CA GLY A 80 -10.09 -6.25 0.91
C GLY A 80 -11.20 -6.21 -0.16
N ARG A 81 -12.30 -5.52 0.15
CA ARG A 81 -13.41 -5.29 -0.80
C ARG A 81 -12.92 -4.40 -1.95
N PRO A 82 -13.18 -4.74 -3.23
CA PRO A 82 -12.60 -4.03 -4.38
C PRO A 82 -12.91 -2.53 -4.39
N ALA A 83 -14.14 -2.13 -4.02
CA ALA A 83 -14.51 -0.72 -3.95
C ALA A 83 -13.76 0.06 -2.84
N GLY A 84 -13.59 -0.55 -1.66
CA GLY A 84 -12.84 0.06 -0.56
C GLY A 84 -11.34 0.13 -0.85
N SER A 85 -10.80 -0.94 -1.46
CA SER A 85 -9.41 -1.02 -1.91
C SER A 85 -9.09 0.05 -2.97
N ALA A 86 -10.00 0.33 -3.89
CA ALA A 86 -9.81 1.37 -4.91
C ALA A 86 -9.76 2.77 -4.27
N LEU A 87 -10.71 3.09 -3.39
CA LEU A 87 -10.74 4.37 -2.69
C LEU A 87 -9.48 4.58 -1.84
N LEU A 88 -9.06 3.54 -1.11
CA LEU A 88 -7.85 3.56 -0.30
C LEU A 88 -6.60 3.71 -1.17
N ALA A 89 -6.50 2.97 -2.27
CA ALA A 89 -5.36 3.07 -3.19
C ALA A 89 -5.22 4.49 -3.75
N ILE A 90 -6.30 5.06 -4.28
CA ILE A 90 -6.28 6.42 -4.83
C ILE A 90 -5.92 7.44 -3.74
N GLY A 91 -6.60 7.40 -2.59
CA GLY A 91 -6.36 8.34 -1.50
C GLY A 91 -4.93 8.28 -0.96
N MET A 92 -4.42 7.07 -0.73
CA MET A 92 -3.06 6.87 -0.24
C MET A 92 -2.00 7.26 -1.26
N THR A 93 -2.17 6.93 -2.55
CA THR A 93 -1.22 7.37 -3.58
C THR A 93 -1.15 8.88 -3.69
N ILE A 94 -2.28 9.58 -3.65
CA ILE A 94 -2.33 11.06 -3.69
C ILE A 94 -1.66 11.65 -2.44
N ALA A 95 -1.96 11.10 -1.25
CA ALA A 95 -1.35 11.55 -0.01
C ALA A 95 0.18 11.39 -0.04
N ILE A 96 0.68 10.23 -0.49
CA ILE A 96 2.11 9.97 -0.62
C ILE A 96 2.72 10.92 -1.66
N HIS A 97 2.12 11.05 -2.84
CA HIS A 97 2.58 11.98 -3.87
C HIS A 97 2.68 13.41 -3.33
N SER A 98 1.67 13.87 -2.59
CA SER A 98 1.63 15.22 -2.00
C SER A 98 2.75 15.42 -0.97
N VAL A 99 3.03 14.41 -0.14
CA VAL A 99 4.14 14.44 0.83
C VAL A 99 5.49 14.48 0.10
N PHE A 100 5.66 13.72 -0.97
CA PHE A 100 6.93 13.71 -1.71
C PHE A 100 7.14 14.99 -2.51
N SER A 101 6.15 15.42 -3.30
CA SER A 101 6.21 16.65 -4.10
C SER A 101 6.31 17.90 -3.21
N GLY A 102 5.52 17.99 -2.15
CA GLY A 102 5.47 19.16 -1.28
C GLY A 102 6.58 19.22 -0.22
N LEU A 103 6.99 18.07 0.33
CA LEU A 103 7.85 18.03 1.52
C LEU A 103 9.30 17.64 1.20
N LEU A 104 9.52 16.78 0.20
CA LEU A 104 10.86 16.33 -0.20
C LEU A 104 11.41 17.09 -1.41
N ARG A 105 10.56 17.83 -2.17
CA ARG A 105 10.91 18.51 -3.43
C ARG A 105 11.65 17.62 -4.44
N VAL A 106 11.50 16.30 -4.31
CA VAL A 106 12.08 15.34 -5.24
C VAL A 106 11.07 15.18 -6.38
N PRO A 107 11.46 15.45 -7.64
CA PRO A 107 10.61 15.18 -8.78
C PRO A 107 10.38 13.67 -8.84
N LEU A 108 9.15 13.25 -8.59
CA LEU A 108 8.75 11.85 -8.76
C LEU A 108 8.66 11.55 -10.25
N PRO A 109 8.93 10.31 -10.68
CA PRO A 109 8.75 9.91 -12.07
C PRO A 109 7.31 10.15 -12.51
N GLU A 110 7.11 11.09 -13.44
CA GLU A 110 5.79 11.36 -14.01
C GLU A 110 5.33 10.24 -14.96
N GLY A 111 6.27 9.39 -15.42
CA GLY A 111 6.00 8.30 -16.36
C GLY A 111 5.42 8.81 -17.68
N ILE A 112 4.60 7.99 -18.35
CA ILE A 112 3.86 8.33 -19.58
C ILE A 112 2.98 9.60 -19.46
N LEU A 113 2.76 10.12 -18.25
CA LEU A 113 2.18 11.44 -18.02
C LEU A 113 3.18 12.60 -18.17
N SER A 114 4.33 12.37 -18.81
CA SER A 114 5.11 13.40 -19.51
C SER A 114 4.29 13.97 -20.68
N LEU A 115 3.21 14.68 -20.37
CA LEU A 115 2.51 15.49 -21.34
C LEU A 115 3.34 16.75 -21.56
N PRO A 116 3.79 17.02 -22.81
CA PRO A 116 4.49 18.25 -23.13
C PRO A 116 3.51 19.41 -23.09
N TRP A 117 3.48 20.11 -21.96
CA TRP A 117 3.01 21.48 -21.80
C TRP A 117 3.75 22.13 -20.64
#